data_AF-A0A2V6KEU0-F1
#
_entry.id   AF-A0A2V6KEU0-F1
#
_cell.length_a   1.000
_cell.length_b   1.000
_cell.length_c   1.000
_cell.angle_alpha   90.00
_cell.angle_beta   90.00
_cell.angle_gamma   90.00
#
_symmetry.space_group_name_H-M   'P 1'
#
loop_
_entity.id
_entity.type
_entity.pdbx_description
1 polymer ?
#
loop_
_entity_poly.entity_id
_entity_poly.type
_entity_poly.pdbx_seq_one_letter_code
_entity_poly.pdbx_strand_id
1 'polypeptide(L)' 'EMNEEARAQMRCEVRIEIVPGATHLFEEPGALERVAQLASDWFVDRIGKK' A
#
# COMPACT_ATOMS: atom_id res chain seq x y z
N GLU A 1 -1.12 -14.54 3.38
CA GLU A 1 -2.59 -14.68 3.34
C GLU A 1 -3.31 -13.68 4.24
N MET A 2 -2.80 -13.37 5.44
CA MET A 2 -3.41 -12.43 6.40
C MET A 2 -3.95 -11.11 5.81
N ASN A 3 -3.23 -10.46 4.88
CA ASN A 3 -3.71 -9.22 4.26
C ASN A 3 -4.87 -9.44 3.28
N GLU A 4 -4.89 -10.57 2.55
CA GLU A 4 -6.00 -10.94 1.66
C GLU A 4 -7.25 -11.32 2.47
N GLU A 5 -7.08 -12.02 3.58
CA GLU A 5 -8.16 -12.33 4.51
C GLU A 5 -8.75 -11.06 5.15
N ALA A 6 -7.91 -10.12 5.54
CA ALA A 6 -8.34 -8.81 6.04
C ALA A 6 -9.13 -8.06 4.96
N ARG A 7 -8.63 -8.03 3.72
CA ARG A 7 -9.32 -7.43 2.57
C ARG A 7 -10.69 -8.05 2.35
N ALA A 8 -10.81 -9.38 2.43
CA ALA A 8 -12.08 -10.08 2.23
C ALA A 8 -13.17 -9.68 3.25
N GLN A 9 -12.78 -9.15 4.41
CA GLN A 9 -13.70 -8.70 5.46
C GLN A 9 -14.11 -7.21 5.33
N MET A 10 -13.41 -6.43 4.50
CA MET A 10 -13.66 -4.99 4.32
C MET A 10 -14.81 -4.73 3.35
N ARG A 11 -15.60 -3.67 3.61
CA ARG A 11 -16.77 -3.26 2.80
C ARG A 11 -16.54 -1.97 2.01
N CYS A 12 -15.31 -1.76 1.57
CA CYS A 12 -14.89 -0.60 0.79
C CYS A 12 -13.82 -1.02 -0.25
N GLU A 13 -13.51 -0.18 -1.22
CA GLU A 13 -12.23 0.53 -1.19
C GLU A 13 -10.93 -0.17 -0.79
N VAL A 14 -10.51 -1.32 -1.34
CA VAL A 14 -9.21 -1.92 -0.95
C VAL A 14 -8.34 -2.33 -2.14
N ARG A 15 -7.07 -1.94 -2.08
CA ARG A 15 -5.98 -2.40 -2.96
C ARG A 15 -4.85 -2.99 -2.11
N ILE A 16 -4.35 -4.17 -2.48
CA ILE A 16 -3.16 -4.79 -1.90
C ILE A 16 -2.03 -4.66 -2.91
N GLU A 17 -0.87 -4.19 -2.45
CA GLU A 17 0.35 -4.06 -3.25
C GLU A 17 1.49 -4.81 -2.55
N ILE A 18 2.31 -5.51 -3.32
CA ILE A 18 3.52 -6.19 -2.83
C ILE A 18 4.72 -5.31 -3.18
N VAL A 19 5.57 -5.02 -2.20
CA VAL A 19 6.87 -4.35 -2.43
C VAL A 19 7.95 -5.44 -2.50
N PRO A 20 8.48 -5.76 -3.70
CA PRO A 20 9.43 -6.85 -3.86
C PRO A 20 10.72 -6.58 -3.09
N GLY A 21 11.22 -7.59 -2.38
CA GLY A 21 12.49 -7.52 -1.66
C GLY A 21 12.46 -6.72 -0.35
N ALA A 22 11.30 -6.15 0.03
CA ALA A 22 11.17 -5.46 1.31
C ALA A 22 10.98 -6.44 2.47
N THR A 23 11.65 -6.18 3.59
CA THR A 23 11.33 -6.83 4.87
C THR A 23 10.33 -6.00 5.68
N HIS A 24 10.02 -6.45 6.89
CA HIS A 24 8.96 -5.89 7.74
C HIS A 24 9.06 -4.38 7.98
N LEU A 25 10.28 -3.84 7.99
CA LEU A 25 10.52 -2.42 8.26
C LEU A 25 10.85 -1.61 7.00
N PHE A 26 10.91 -2.24 5.83
CA PHE A 26 11.24 -1.59 4.56
C PHE A 26 12.59 -0.85 4.57
N GLU A 27 13.60 -1.39 5.28
CA GLU A 27 14.94 -0.78 5.38
C GLU A 27 15.78 -0.95 4.11
N GLU A 28 15.36 -1.83 3.20
CA GLU A 28 16.05 -2.06 1.95
C GLU A 28 16.04 -0.81 1.07
N PRO A 29 17.13 -0.55 0.32
CA PRO A 29 17.21 0.64 -0.53
C PRO A 29 16.01 0.77 -1.48
N GLY A 30 15.27 1.87 -1.38
CA GLY A 30 14.11 2.14 -2.23
C GLY A 30 12.79 1.55 -1.74
N ALA A 31 12.78 0.71 -0.70
CA ALA A 31 11.57 0.06 -0.21
C ALA A 31 10.62 1.08 0.43
N LEU A 32 11.13 1.93 1.34
CA LEU A 32 10.32 2.97 1.98
C LEU A 32 9.86 4.04 0.99
N GLU A 33 10.71 4.42 0.02
CA GLU A 33 10.35 5.34 -1.06
C GLU A 33 9.20 4.77 -1.91
N ARG A 34 9.24 3.46 -2.21
CA ARG A 34 8.16 2.80 -2.94
C ARG A 34 6.86 2.80 -2.15
N VAL A 35 6.92 2.53 -0.84
CA VAL A 35 5.74 2.61 0.05
C VAL A 35 5.16 4.02 0.06
N ALA A 36 6.02 5.04 0.22
CA ALA A 36 5.62 6.44 0.23
C ALA A 36 4.94 6.86 -1.08
N GLN A 37 5.47 6.44 -2.22
CA GLN A 37 4.88 6.72 -3.53
C GLN A 37 3.49 6.06 -3.66
N LEU A 38 3.37 4.77 -3.35
CA LEU A 38 2.10 4.03 -3.44
C LEU A 38 1.01 4.64 -2.54
N ALA A 39 1.38 5.09 -1.34
CA ALA A 39 0.47 5.75 -0.41
C ALA A 39 0.06 7.15 -0.93
N SER A 40 1.02 7.93 -1.44
CA SER A 40 0.76 9.25 -2.01
C SER A 40 -0.22 9.14 -3.19
N ASP A 41 0.04 8.22 -4.13
CA ASP A 41 -0.82 7.99 -5.30
C ASP A 41 -2.24 7.59 -4.88
N TRP A 42 -2.37 6.73 -3.86
CA TRP A 42 -3.67 6.34 -3.32
C TRP A 42 -4.45 7.54 -2.75
N PHE A 43 -3.79 8.39 -1.98
CA PHE A 43 -4.44 9.58 -1.41
C PHE A 43 -4.80 10.61 -2.47
N VAL A 44 -3.96 10.83 -3.47
CA VAL A 44 -4.29 11.72 -4.59
C VAL A 44 -5.54 11.21 -5.32
N ASP A 45 -5.59 9.92 -5.66
CA ASP A 45 -6.72 9.33 -6.39
C ASP A 45 -8.04 9.37 -5.59
N ARG A 46 -8.00 9.15 -4.27
CA ARG A 46 -9.21 9.03 -3.42
C ARG A 46 -9.62 10.29 -2.68
N ILE A 47 -8.67 11.16 -2.35
CA ILE A 47 -8.87 12.35 -1.52
C ILE A 47 -8.65 13.65 -2.31
N GLY A 48 -7.96 13.63 -3.47
CA GLY A 48 -7.52 14.87 -4.09
C GLY A 48 -7.37 14.89 -5.62
N LYS A 49 -8.44 15.34 -6.30
CA LYS A 49 -8.45 16.64 -7.01
C LYS A 49 -9.80 17.31 -6.71
N LYS A 50 -9.78 18.56 -6.24
CA LYS A 50 -10.96 19.43 -6.30
C LYS A 50 -11.22 19.84 -7.75
#